data_AF-A0A6G7XF01-F1
#
_entry.id   AF-A0A6G7XF01-F1
#
_cell.length_a   1.000
_cell.length_b   1.000
_cell.length_c   1.000
_cell.angle_alpha   90.00
_cell.angle_beta   90.00
_cell.angle_gamma   90.00
#
_symmetry.space_group_name_H-M   'P 1'
#
loop_
_entity.id
_entity.type
_entity.pdbx_description
1 polymer ?
#
loop_
_entity_poly.entity_id
_entity_poly.type
_entity_poly.pdbx_seq_one_letter_code
_entity_poly.pdbx_strand_id
1 'polypeptide(L)'
;MPYKTLVIPSYAHHEYAGNCLPMAQKAVGAPGGPHSATAAANATRHQHHDRALPGDAPAVVWLSHWGTYTDYRDGQHKYEDWGHVVIWEPTAFGGAGGLFSSRRSGYGVGEWFRTIADIERAFAASYRFWSEDINGVRIIQPVPKHAAPAKPAAQNRKEHNLLMAFYEHAAGKGQGRWLIFGPKFQMELTTQRAADAFAKQLGVTPFVTDGGGWAKFKRVSK
;
A
#
# COMPACT_ATOMS: atom_id res chain seq x y z
N MET A 1 0.26 -8.75 0.80
CA MET A 1 -1.13 -8.33 1.14
C MET A 1 -1.48 -7.17 0.23
N PRO A 2 -2.67 -7.09 -0.37
CA PRO A 2 -3.04 -5.94 -1.19
C PRO A 2 -3.35 -4.71 -0.33
N TYR A 3 -2.96 -3.53 -0.81
CA TYR A 3 -3.17 -2.24 -0.15
C TYR A 3 -3.98 -1.28 -1.01
N LYS A 4 -4.88 -0.54 -0.37
CA LYS A 4 -5.57 0.59 -0.97
C LYS A 4 -4.80 1.88 -0.67
N THR A 5 -4.50 2.65 -1.71
CA THR A 5 -3.96 4.01 -1.58
C THR A 5 -5.06 4.96 -1.10
N LEU A 6 -4.79 5.68 0.00
CA LEU A 6 -5.65 6.72 0.57
C LEU A 6 -5.13 8.12 0.21
N VAL A 7 -3.81 8.28 0.10
CA VAL A 7 -3.14 9.53 -0.28
C VAL A 7 -2.19 9.26 -1.43
N ILE A 8 -2.30 10.04 -2.51
CA ILE A 8 -1.37 9.99 -3.64
C ILE A 8 -0.23 10.98 -3.35
N PRO A 9 1.03 10.52 -3.22
CA PRO A 9 2.11 11.43 -2.93
C PRO A 9 2.42 12.38 -4.10
N SER A 10 2.85 13.60 -3.78
CA SER A 10 3.38 14.59 -4.71
C SER A 10 4.90 14.67 -4.57
N TYR A 11 5.63 14.49 -5.67
CA TYR A 11 7.11 14.42 -5.66
C TYR A 11 7.79 15.71 -6.15
N ALA A 12 7.03 16.79 -6.33
CA ALA A 12 7.54 18.06 -6.86
C ALA A 12 8.03 19.05 -5.77
N HIS A 13 8.10 18.62 -4.50
CA HIS A 13 8.45 19.52 -3.40
C HIS A 13 9.95 19.77 -3.30
N HIS A 14 10.31 21.02 -2.99
CA HIS A 14 11.67 21.43 -2.73
C HIS A 14 11.98 21.45 -1.24
N GLU A 15 13.19 21.03 -0.90
CA GLU A 15 13.67 21.03 0.48
C GLU A 15 15.21 21.04 0.53
N TYR A 16 15.75 21.43 1.68
CA TYR A 16 17.18 21.34 1.96
C TYR A 16 17.62 19.89 2.25
N ALA A 17 18.89 19.59 1.97
CA ALA A 17 19.52 18.38 2.46
C ALA A 17 19.42 18.30 4.00
N GLY A 18 19.23 17.10 4.54
CA GLY A 18 18.95 16.88 5.97
C GLY A 18 17.47 16.96 6.35
N ASN A 19 16.63 17.69 5.59
CA ASN A 19 15.19 17.82 5.86
C ASN A 19 14.37 16.67 5.22
N CYS A 20 14.78 15.42 5.45
CA CYS A 20 14.07 14.23 4.95
C CYS A 20 12.63 14.10 5.47
N LEU A 21 12.42 14.41 6.75
CA LEU A 21 11.09 14.36 7.36
C LEU A 21 10.14 15.43 6.79
N PRO A 22 10.51 16.72 6.71
CA PRO A 22 9.71 17.72 6.00
C PRO A 22 9.41 17.35 4.53
N MET A 23 10.37 16.76 3.80
CA MET A 23 10.14 16.30 2.43
C MET A 23 9.04 15.23 2.38
N ALA A 24 9.13 14.19 3.21
CA ALA A 24 8.14 13.12 3.27
C ALA A 24 6.76 13.64 3.70
N GLN A 25 6.71 14.55 4.67
CA GLN A 25 5.47 15.20 5.13
C GLN A 25 4.79 15.97 4.00
N LYS A 26 5.54 16.83 3.31
CA LYS A 26 5.02 17.60 2.16
C LYS A 26 4.52 16.67 1.07
N ALA A 27 5.26 15.60 0.76
CA ALA A 27 4.88 14.66 -0.28
C ALA A 27 3.50 14.05 -0.06
N VAL A 28 3.11 13.78 1.19
CA VAL A 28 1.80 13.16 1.50
C VAL A 28 0.81 14.12 2.16
N GLY A 29 1.11 15.42 2.20
CA GLY A 29 0.27 16.41 2.88
C GLY A 29 0.09 16.17 4.38
N ALA A 30 1.06 15.51 5.03
CA ALA A 30 1.03 15.29 6.46
C ALA A 30 1.43 16.57 7.22
N PRO A 31 0.88 16.81 8.42
CA PRO A 31 1.28 17.96 9.23
C PRO A 31 2.76 17.85 9.63
N GLY A 32 3.32 18.99 10.05
CA GLY A 32 4.63 19.03 10.68
C GLY A 32 4.72 18.04 11.84
N GLY A 33 5.95 17.61 12.13
CA GLY A 33 6.20 16.48 13.02
C GLY A 33 7.12 16.77 14.18
N PRO A 34 7.51 15.70 14.89
CA PRO A 34 8.61 15.73 15.84
C PRO A 34 9.89 16.29 15.21
N HIS A 35 10.81 16.71 16.07
CA HIS A 35 12.08 17.32 15.70
C HIS A 35 13.03 16.44 14.88
N SER A 36 12.77 15.13 14.79
CA SER A 36 13.61 14.17 14.08
C SER A 36 12.77 13.08 13.41
N ALA A 37 13.31 12.47 12.36
CA ALA A 37 12.67 11.33 11.70
C ALA A 37 12.55 10.14 12.64
N THR A 38 13.52 9.95 13.55
CA THR A 38 13.43 8.90 14.57
C THR A 38 12.31 9.14 15.58
N ALA A 39 12.09 10.39 16.02
CA ALA A 39 10.97 10.70 16.89
C ALA A 39 9.61 10.50 16.18
N ALA A 40 9.51 10.84 14.89
CA ALA A 40 8.33 10.56 14.08
C ALA A 40 8.11 9.05 13.86
N ALA A 41 9.17 8.29 13.60
CA ALA A 41 9.13 6.83 13.50
C ALA A 41 8.58 6.22 14.80
N ASN A 42 9.10 6.63 15.96
CA ASN A 42 8.67 6.11 17.26
C ASN A 42 7.18 6.39 17.55
N ALA A 43 6.61 7.46 16.99
CA ALA A 43 5.20 7.83 17.15
C ALA A 43 4.27 7.16 16.10
N THR A 44 4.83 6.48 15.11
CA THR A 44 4.10 5.85 14.00
C THR A 44 3.31 4.63 14.49
N ARG A 45 2.06 4.44 14.02
CA ARG A 45 1.17 3.41 14.56
C ARG A 45 1.15 2.11 13.77
N HIS A 46 1.18 2.18 12.45
CA HIS A 46 1.01 1.04 11.55
C HIS A 46 2.35 0.61 10.97
N GLN A 47 3.20 0.04 11.83
CA GLN A 47 4.57 -0.36 11.49
C GLN A 47 4.65 -1.81 10.98
N HIS A 48 5.54 -2.05 10.03
CA HIS A 48 5.84 -3.35 9.44
C HIS A 48 7.37 -3.52 9.37
N HIS A 49 7.91 -4.50 10.11
CA HIS A 49 9.36 -4.67 10.31
C HIS A 49 10.05 -5.56 9.26
N ASP A 50 9.29 -6.17 8.36
CA ASP A 50 9.85 -6.89 7.21
C ASP A 50 10.32 -5.91 6.12
N ARG A 51 11.24 -6.34 5.25
CA ARG A 51 11.69 -5.52 4.10
C ARG A 51 10.79 -5.66 2.86
N ALA A 52 9.62 -6.31 2.96
CA ALA A 52 8.74 -6.55 1.82
C ALA A 52 7.76 -5.39 1.64
N LEU A 53 8.22 -4.35 0.95
CA LEU A 53 7.42 -3.17 0.63
C LEU A 53 6.19 -3.53 -0.24
N PRO A 54 5.05 -2.83 -0.07
CA PRO A 54 3.84 -3.10 -0.85
C PRO A 54 4.07 -2.85 -2.34
N GLY A 55 3.67 -3.82 -3.18
CA GLY A 55 3.84 -3.72 -4.64
C GLY A 55 2.76 -2.92 -5.36
N ASP A 56 1.71 -2.49 -4.65
CA ASP A 56 0.48 -1.93 -5.23
C ASP A 56 0.08 -0.56 -4.65
N ALA A 57 0.76 -0.09 -3.62
CA ALA A 57 0.50 1.20 -2.98
C ALA A 57 1.78 1.83 -2.38
N PRO A 58 1.86 3.17 -2.24
CA PRO A 58 3.02 3.84 -1.67
C PRO A 58 3.12 3.62 -0.16
N ALA A 59 4.32 3.68 0.40
CA ALA A 59 4.54 3.49 1.84
C ALA A 59 5.62 4.44 2.37
N VAL A 60 5.66 4.62 3.68
CA VAL A 60 6.73 5.40 4.34
C VAL A 60 7.78 4.43 4.83
N VAL A 61 9.06 4.70 4.57
CA VAL A 61 10.17 3.84 4.99
C VAL A 61 11.06 4.62 5.94
N TRP A 62 11.28 4.03 7.11
CA TRP A 62 12.03 4.63 8.21
C TRP A 62 13.37 3.95 8.39
N LEU A 63 14.39 4.76 8.59
CA LEU A 63 15.75 4.32 8.83
C LEU A 63 16.31 5.03 10.08
N SER A 64 17.21 4.35 10.78
CA SER A 64 18.01 4.89 11.87
C SER A 64 19.23 5.57 11.26
N HIS A 65 19.58 6.75 11.76
CA HIS A 65 20.76 7.49 11.34
C HIS A 65 21.33 8.24 12.52
N TRP A 66 22.52 7.82 12.96
CA TRP A 66 23.26 8.44 14.04
C TRP A 66 24.21 9.51 13.50
N GLY A 67 24.20 10.67 14.11
CA GLY A 67 25.10 11.76 13.73
C GLY A 67 25.01 12.95 14.67
N THR A 68 25.96 13.87 14.51
CA THR A 68 25.98 15.12 15.28
C THR A 68 25.38 16.25 14.46
N TYR A 69 24.25 16.80 14.90
CA TYR A 69 23.56 17.90 14.24
C TYR A 69 23.19 19.00 15.23
N THR A 70 22.95 20.21 14.73
CA THR A 70 22.40 21.31 15.53
C THR A 70 20.92 21.05 15.77
N ASP A 71 20.54 20.86 17.02
CA ASP A 71 19.14 20.78 17.43
C ASP A 71 18.53 22.19 17.38
N TYR A 72 17.57 22.41 16.48
CA TYR A 72 16.94 23.71 16.30
C TYR A 72 16.12 24.17 17.52
N ARG A 73 15.81 23.27 18.47
CA ARG A 73 15.03 23.60 19.67
C ARG A 73 15.85 24.37 20.71
N ASP A 74 17.14 24.08 20.82
CA ASP A 74 18.04 24.70 21.81
C ASP A 74 19.38 25.20 21.24
N GLY A 75 19.60 25.03 19.93
CA GLY A 75 20.79 25.49 19.21
C GLY A 75 22.05 24.66 19.48
N GLN A 76 21.97 23.56 20.24
CA GLN A 76 23.14 22.78 20.63
C GLN A 76 23.46 21.69 19.61
N HIS A 77 24.75 21.36 19.46
CA HIS A 77 25.15 20.18 18.69
C HIS A 77 24.93 18.92 19.54
N LYS A 78 24.14 17.97 19.02
CA LYS A 78 23.82 16.72 19.71
C LYS A 78 24.10 15.52 18.83
N TYR A 79 24.79 14.54 19.40
CA TYR A 79 24.95 13.21 18.82
C TYR A 79 23.79 12.32 19.26
N GLU A 80 22.90 11.98 18.35
CA GLU A 80 21.76 11.10 18.60
C GLU A 80 21.31 10.41 17.31
N ASP A 81 20.30 9.52 17.41
CA ASP A 81 19.63 8.96 16.25
C ASP A 81 18.61 9.97 15.71
N TRP A 82 19.01 10.73 14.70
CA TRP A 82 18.15 11.69 14.00
C TRP A 82 17.20 11.00 13.01
N GLY A 83 17.55 9.79 12.60
CA GLY A 83 16.81 8.98 11.65
C GLY A 83 16.85 9.50 10.21
N HIS A 84 16.27 8.73 9.31
CA HIS A 84 16.01 9.13 7.92
C HIS A 84 14.66 8.55 7.49
N VAL A 85 13.95 9.26 6.62
CA VAL A 85 12.64 8.82 6.12
C VAL A 85 12.52 9.08 4.63
N VAL A 86 11.94 8.11 3.93
CA VAL A 86 11.73 8.15 2.47
C VAL A 86 10.33 7.63 2.14
N ILE A 87 9.82 7.99 0.96
CA ILE A 87 8.56 7.44 0.43
C ILE A 87 8.87 6.36 -0.59
N TRP A 88 8.37 5.15 -0.36
CA TRP A 88 8.31 4.10 -1.36
C TRP A 88 7.17 4.36 -2.34
N GLU A 89 7.47 4.30 -3.63
CA GLU A 89 6.51 4.43 -4.72
C GLU A 89 6.63 3.20 -5.63
N PRO A 90 5.66 2.25 -5.60
CA PRO A 90 5.75 1.03 -6.41
C PRO A 90 5.67 1.30 -7.91
N THR A 91 5.08 2.41 -8.35
CA THR A 91 4.97 2.74 -9.78
C THR A 91 6.21 3.43 -10.35
N ALA A 92 7.15 3.83 -9.49
CA ALA A 92 8.38 4.48 -9.92
C ALA A 92 9.20 3.56 -10.84
N PHE A 93 9.96 4.18 -11.74
CA PHE A 93 10.81 3.49 -12.69
C PHE A 93 10.10 2.41 -13.53
N GLY A 94 8.87 2.68 -13.96
CA GLY A 94 8.10 1.77 -14.80
C GLY A 94 7.53 0.56 -14.05
N GLY A 95 7.24 0.71 -12.75
CA GLY A 95 6.67 -0.36 -11.93
C GLY A 95 7.69 -1.25 -11.23
N ALA A 96 8.99 -0.97 -11.37
CA ALA A 96 10.03 -1.62 -10.58
C ALA A 96 10.07 -1.12 -9.12
N GLY A 97 9.44 0.03 -8.89
CA GLY A 97 9.39 0.72 -7.62
C GLY A 97 10.67 1.50 -7.29
N GLY A 98 10.54 2.48 -6.40
CA GLY A 98 11.61 3.40 -6.05
C GLY A 98 11.36 4.12 -4.73
N LEU A 99 12.42 4.69 -4.18
CA LEU A 99 12.42 5.40 -2.90
C LEU A 99 12.72 6.89 -3.15
N PHE A 100 11.78 7.75 -2.81
CA PHE A 100 11.91 9.19 -2.91
C PHE A 100 12.37 9.77 -1.57
N SER A 101 13.48 10.50 -1.57
CA SER A 101 14.06 11.14 -0.39
C SER A 101 14.34 12.62 -0.63
N SER A 102 14.69 13.35 0.43
CA SER A 102 15.36 14.64 0.28
C SER A 102 16.72 14.45 -0.42
N ARG A 103 17.24 15.53 -0.98
CA ARG A 103 18.55 15.51 -1.65
C ARG A 103 19.66 15.21 -0.66
N ARG A 104 20.74 14.60 -1.16
CA ARG A 104 21.99 14.45 -0.40
C ARG A 104 22.70 15.77 -0.10
N SER A 105 22.51 16.80 -0.92
CA SER A 105 23.16 18.11 -0.77
C SER A 105 22.35 19.26 -1.35
N GLY A 106 22.50 20.46 -0.78
CA GLY A 106 21.91 21.69 -1.30
C GLY A 106 20.39 21.78 -1.12
N TYR A 107 19.73 22.57 -1.97
CA TYR A 107 18.29 22.79 -1.98
C TYR A 107 17.65 22.33 -3.31
N GLY A 108 16.46 21.73 -3.25
CA GLY A 108 15.57 21.55 -4.40
C GLY A 108 14.67 20.29 -4.30
N VAL A 109 14.08 19.88 -5.44
CA VAL A 109 13.27 18.63 -5.61
C VAL A 109 13.96 17.38 -5.08
N GLY A 110 13.25 16.47 -4.41
CA GLY A 110 13.83 15.23 -3.90
C GLY A 110 14.55 14.33 -4.92
N GLU A 111 15.33 13.40 -4.39
CA GLU A 111 16.14 12.44 -5.14
C GLU A 111 15.51 11.05 -5.10
N TRP A 112 15.64 10.30 -6.20
CA TRP A 112 15.12 8.94 -6.32
C TRP A 112 16.23 7.89 -6.20
N PHE A 113 15.95 6.86 -5.41
CA PHE A 113 16.83 5.72 -5.20
C PHE A 113 16.11 4.43 -5.59
N ARG A 114 16.88 3.41 -5.97
CA ARG A 114 16.34 2.14 -6.47
C ARG A 114 16.06 1.17 -5.34
N THR A 115 16.94 1.13 -4.33
CA THR A 115 16.87 0.12 -3.27
C THR A 115 17.10 0.72 -1.89
N ILE A 116 16.65 0.03 -0.85
CA ILE A 116 16.93 0.40 0.55
C ILE A 116 18.45 0.45 0.78
N ALA A 117 19.21 -0.47 0.17
CA ALA A 117 20.67 -0.48 0.27
C ALA A 117 21.34 0.77 -0.35
N ASP A 118 20.72 1.39 -1.35
CA ASP A 118 21.22 2.66 -1.90
C ASP A 118 21.03 3.81 -0.91
N ILE A 119 19.88 3.86 -0.22
CA ILE A 119 19.61 4.83 0.84
C ILE A 119 20.54 4.62 2.04
N GLU A 120 20.67 3.38 2.50
CA GLU A 120 21.53 3.01 3.64
C GLU A 120 22.98 3.49 3.39
N ARG A 121 23.50 3.34 2.16
CA ARG A 121 24.81 3.86 1.76
C ARG A 121 24.84 5.37 1.59
N ALA A 122 23.84 5.95 0.94
CA ALA A 122 23.79 7.38 0.62
C ALA A 122 23.76 8.27 1.86
N PHE A 123 23.09 7.81 2.92
CA PHE A 123 22.85 8.60 4.14
C PHE A 123 23.51 7.99 5.38
N ALA A 124 24.34 6.95 5.24
CA ALA A 124 24.89 6.20 6.38
C ALA A 124 23.79 5.85 7.40
N ALA A 125 22.73 5.24 6.89
CA ALA A 125 21.52 4.92 7.65
C ALA A 125 21.26 3.40 7.64
N SER A 126 20.40 2.93 8.52
CA SER A 126 20.01 1.50 8.61
C SER A 126 18.50 1.35 8.65
N TYR A 127 17.95 0.48 7.81
CA TYR A 127 16.52 0.24 7.76
C TYR A 127 15.94 -0.16 9.14
N ARG A 128 14.80 0.44 9.52
CA ARG A 128 14.07 0.12 10.75
C ARG A 128 12.78 -0.65 10.46
N PHE A 129 11.90 -0.05 9.67
CA PHE A 129 10.60 -0.58 9.29
C PHE A 129 9.99 0.27 8.17
N TRP A 130 8.92 -0.20 7.56
CA TRP A 130 8.03 0.62 6.74
C TRP A 130 6.68 0.79 7.45
N SER A 131 5.93 1.83 7.10
CA SER A 131 4.63 2.11 7.71
C SER A 131 3.59 2.58 6.72
N GLU A 132 2.33 2.43 7.15
CA GLU A 132 1.15 2.88 6.42
C GLU A 132 0.82 4.35 6.67
N ASP A 133 1.44 4.96 7.68
CA ASP A 133 1.16 6.30 8.17
C ASP A 133 2.43 7.10 8.47
N ILE A 134 2.26 8.43 8.46
CA ILE A 134 3.23 9.41 8.95
C ILE A 134 2.47 10.54 9.64
N ASN A 135 2.88 10.88 10.86
CA ASN A 135 2.31 11.98 11.63
C ASN A 135 0.78 11.99 11.71
N GLY A 136 0.16 10.83 11.90
CA GLY A 136 -1.30 10.69 12.02
C GLY A 136 -2.06 10.70 10.68
N VAL A 137 -1.38 10.90 9.54
CA VAL A 137 -1.96 10.72 8.21
C VAL A 137 -1.68 9.31 7.72
N ARG A 138 -2.75 8.55 7.49
CA ARG A 138 -2.68 7.20 6.92
C ARG A 138 -2.69 7.28 5.40
N ILE A 139 -1.62 6.82 4.76
CA ILE A 139 -1.38 6.89 3.31
C ILE A 139 -1.94 5.65 2.61
N ILE A 140 -1.89 4.49 3.28
CA ILE A 140 -2.40 3.22 2.77
C ILE A 140 -3.16 2.45 3.85
N GLN A 141 -4.00 1.52 3.41
CA GLN A 141 -4.63 0.57 4.32
C GLN A 141 -4.70 -0.82 3.68
N PRO A 142 -4.53 -1.90 4.45
CA PRO A 142 -4.81 -3.25 4.01
C PRO A 142 -6.20 -3.36 3.40
N VAL A 143 -6.32 -3.96 2.23
CA VAL A 143 -7.63 -4.41 1.74
C VAL A 143 -7.97 -5.68 2.53
N PRO A 144 -9.08 -5.69 3.31
CA PRO A 144 -9.45 -6.86 4.07
C PRO A 144 -9.55 -8.08 3.16
N LYS A 145 -8.84 -9.14 3.51
CA LYS A 145 -9.02 -10.42 2.85
C LYS A 145 -10.43 -10.89 3.20
N HIS A 146 -11.37 -10.81 2.26
CA HIS A 146 -12.68 -11.41 2.47
C HIS A 146 -12.46 -12.88 2.82
N ALA A 147 -13.00 -13.30 3.97
CA ALA A 147 -13.06 -14.72 4.28
C ALA A 147 -13.76 -15.40 3.10
N ALA A 148 -13.22 -16.53 2.64
CA ALA A 148 -13.98 -17.38 1.75
C ALA A 148 -15.34 -17.62 2.43
N PRO A 149 -16.48 -17.50 1.71
CA PRO A 149 -17.77 -17.77 2.31
C PRO A 149 -17.70 -19.14 2.99
N ALA A 150 -18.17 -19.19 4.24
CA ALA A 150 -18.18 -20.42 5.01
C ALA A 150 -18.77 -21.52 4.13
N LYS A 151 -18.07 -22.65 4.03
CA LYS A 151 -18.55 -23.82 3.27
C LYS A 151 -20.00 -24.05 3.72
N PRO A 152 -20.99 -23.95 2.82
CA PRO A 152 -22.38 -24.07 3.24
C PRO A 152 -22.52 -25.37 4.03
N ALA A 153 -23.19 -25.30 5.18
CA ALA A 153 -23.50 -26.48 5.96
C ALA A 153 -24.08 -27.53 5.01
N ALA A 154 -23.70 -28.80 5.18
CA ALA A 154 -24.16 -29.91 4.36
C ALA A 154 -25.66 -30.23 4.56
N GLN A 155 -26.47 -29.23 4.87
CA GLN A 155 -27.92 -29.31 4.91
C GLN A 155 -28.43 -28.83 3.56
N ASN A 156 -28.90 -29.79 2.77
CA ASN A 156 -29.62 -29.56 1.52
C ASN A 156 -28.85 -28.69 0.53
N ARG A 157 -27.76 -29.22 -0.03
CA ARG A 157 -27.37 -28.84 -1.38
C ARG A 157 -28.55 -29.17 -2.30
N LYS A 158 -29.53 -28.28 -2.40
CA LYS A 158 -30.14 -28.04 -3.69
C LYS A 158 -28.96 -27.71 -4.58
N GLU A 159 -28.76 -28.48 -5.63
CA GLU A 159 -27.77 -28.17 -6.65
C GLU A 159 -28.04 -26.74 -7.11
N HIS A 160 -27.34 -25.77 -6.50
CA HIS A 160 -27.35 -24.41 -6.98
C HIS A 160 -26.53 -24.50 -8.25
N ASN A 161 -27.24 -24.75 -9.34
CA ASN A 161 -26.81 -24.75 -10.72
C ASN A 161 -26.15 -23.42 -11.13
N LEU A 162 -26.05 -22.45 -10.21
CA LEU A 162 -25.66 -21.08 -10.44
C LEU A 162 -24.54 -20.69 -9.47
N LEU A 163 -23.40 -20.30 -10.03
CA LEU A 163 -22.26 -19.73 -9.32
C LEU A 163 -22.08 -18.27 -9.73
N MET A 164 -21.61 -17.44 -8.81
CA MET A 164 -21.39 -16.02 -9.08
C MET A 164 -20.07 -15.55 -8.47
N ALA A 165 -19.18 -15.01 -9.29
CA ALA A 165 -17.83 -14.59 -8.89
C ALA A 165 -17.47 -13.18 -9.39
N PHE A 166 -16.91 -12.33 -8.54
CA PHE A 166 -16.23 -11.10 -8.96
C PHE A 166 -14.79 -11.38 -9.31
N TYR A 167 -14.37 -10.99 -10.52
CA TYR A 167 -13.03 -11.21 -11.04
C TYR A 167 -12.44 -9.89 -11.56
N GLU A 168 -11.43 -9.36 -10.87
CA GLU A 168 -10.69 -8.17 -11.30
C GLU A 168 -9.34 -8.54 -11.90
N HIS A 169 -8.66 -9.52 -11.31
CA HIS A 169 -7.34 -9.98 -11.75
C HIS A 169 -7.30 -10.41 -13.23
N ALA A 170 -8.40 -10.95 -13.79
CA ALA A 170 -8.49 -11.34 -15.20
C ALA A 170 -9.16 -10.28 -16.08
N ALA A 171 -9.84 -9.29 -15.50
CA ALA A 171 -10.45 -8.19 -16.24
C ALA A 171 -9.52 -6.99 -16.42
N GLY A 172 -8.49 -6.87 -15.58
CA GLY A 172 -7.58 -5.72 -15.53
C GLY A 172 -7.84 -4.83 -14.32
N LYS A 173 -6.81 -4.09 -13.89
CA LYS A 173 -6.87 -3.22 -12.71
C LYS A 173 -7.99 -2.17 -12.88
N GLY A 174 -8.91 -2.09 -11.92
CA GLY A 174 -10.06 -1.19 -11.96
C GLY A 174 -11.17 -1.60 -12.93
N GLN A 175 -11.07 -2.76 -13.59
CA GLN A 175 -12.05 -3.26 -14.55
C GLN A 175 -12.83 -4.48 -14.04
N GLY A 176 -12.87 -4.70 -12.72
CA GLY A 176 -13.48 -5.89 -12.15
C GLY A 176 -14.92 -6.10 -12.57
N ARG A 177 -15.24 -7.34 -12.91
CA ARG A 177 -16.56 -7.73 -13.41
C ARG A 177 -17.13 -8.86 -12.59
N TRP A 178 -18.45 -9.00 -12.61
CA TRP A 178 -19.16 -10.10 -11.98
C TRP A 178 -19.53 -11.12 -13.05
N LEU A 179 -19.04 -12.34 -12.91
CA LEU A 179 -19.45 -13.45 -13.75
C LEU A 179 -20.47 -14.32 -13.03
N ILE A 180 -21.58 -14.58 -13.70
CA ILE A 180 -22.59 -15.55 -13.27
C ILE A 180 -22.53 -16.72 -14.24
N PHE A 181 -22.47 -17.91 -13.68
CA PHE A 181 -22.39 -19.15 -14.42
C PHE A 181 -23.56 -20.06 -14.04
N GLY A 182 -24.40 -20.38 -15.03
CA GLY A 182 -25.47 -21.38 -14.95
C GLY A 182 -25.16 -22.61 -15.83
N PRO A 183 -25.96 -23.68 -15.81
CA PRO A 183 -25.67 -24.91 -16.55
C PRO A 183 -25.73 -24.73 -18.07
N LYS A 184 -26.36 -23.65 -18.55
CA LYS A 184 -26.59 -23.36 -19.97
C LYS A 184 -26.34 -21.91 -20.35
N PHE A 185 -25.84 -21.09 -19.43
CA PHE A 185 -25.59 -19.68 -19.71
C PHE A 185 -24.45 -19.13 -18.86
N GLN A 186 -23.78 -18.13 -19.42
CA GLN A 186 -22.82 -17.30 -18.75
C GLN A 186 -23.26 -15.85 -18.95
N MET A 187 -23.35 -15.09 -17.87
CA MET A 187 -23.71 -13.69 -17.91
C MET A 187 -22.71 -12.86 -17.13
N GLU A 188 -22.37 -11.70 -17.66
CA GLU A 188 -21.44 -10.78 -17.02
C GLU A 188 -22.14 -9.48 -16.64
N LEU A 189 -21.88 -9.01 -15.42
CA LEU A 189 -22.38 -7.75 -14.90
C LEU A 189 -21.20 -6.84 -14.59
N THR A 190 -21.31 -5.59 -15.03
CA THR A 190 -20.24 -4.58 -14.88
C THR A 190 -20.38 -3.77 -13.60
N THR A 191 -21.47 -3.94 -12.83
CA THR A 191 -21.72 -3.17 -11.60
C THR A 191 -22.08 -4.08 -10.44
N GLN A 192 -21.61 -3.72 -9.24
CA GLN A 192 -21.95 -4.41 -7.99
C GLN A 192 -23.45 -4.34 -7.68
N ARG A 193 -24.10 -3.20 -7.98
CA ARG A 193 -25.54 -3.05 -7.77
C ARG A 193 -26.36 -4.05 -8.59
N ALA A 194 -26.02 -4.28 -9.85
CA ALA A 194 -26.69 -5.28 -10.68
C ALA A 194 -26.42 -6.69 -10.14
N ALA A 195 -25.19 -6.94 -9.68
CA ALA A 195 -24.79 -8.20 -9.11
C ALA A 195 -25.56 -8.55 -7.82
N ASP A 196 -25.67 -7.61 -6.89
CA ASP A 196 -26.39 -7.81 -5.62
C ASP A 196 -27.88 -8.03 -5.85
N ALA A 197 -28.49 -7.29 -6.78
CA ALA A 197 -29.89 -7.47 -7.15
C ALA A 197 -30.14 -8.87 -7.73
N PHE A 198 -29.24 -9.35 -8.60
CA PHE A 198 -29.35 -10.66 -9.23
C PHE A 198 -29.11 -11.81 -8.24
N ALA A 199 -28.10 -11.68 -7.38
CA ALA A 199 -27.80 -12.61 -6.30
C ALA A 199 -29.01 -12.78 -5.36
N LYS A 200 -29.65 -11.67 -4.97
CA LYS A 200 -30.85 -11.66 -4.14
C LYS A 200 -32.04 -12.36 -4.82
N GLN A 201 -32.22 -12.12 -6.12
CA GLN A 201 -33.31 -12.73 -6.89
C GLN A 201 -33.15 -14.25 -7.05
N LEU A 202 -31.91 -14.73 -7.22
CA LEU A 202 -31.63 -16.14 -7.45
C LEU A 202 -31.27 -16.92 -6.18
N GLY A 203 -31.16 -16.25 -5.03
CA GLY A 203 -30.68 -16.87 -3.79
C GLY A 203 -29.26 -17.41 -3.92
N VAL A 204 -28.41 -16.77 -4.74
CA VAL A 204 -27.02 -17.16 -4.96
C VAL A 204 -26.13 -16.27 -4.11
N THR A 205 -25.12 -16.86 -3.47
CA THR A 205 -24.12 -16.09 -2.72
C THR A 205 -22.95 -15.70 -3.63
N PRO A 206 -22.75 -14.40 -3.92
CA PRO A 206 -21.61 -13.93 -4.69
C PRO A 206 -20.32 -14.08 -3.89
N PHE A 207 -19.20 -14.33 -4.56
CA PHE A 207 -17.88 -14.31 -3.93
C PHE A 207 -16.84 -13.58 -4.78
N VAL A 208 -15.81 -13.03 -4.13
CA VAL A 208 -14.69 -12.36 -4.81
C VAL A 208 -13.57 -13.36 -5.05
N THR A 209 -12.95 -13.34 -6.23
CA THR A 209 -11.91 -14.30 -6.59
C THR A 209 -10.61 -13.65 -7.08
N ASP A 210 -9.48 -14.26 -6.67
CA ASP A 210 -8.13 -13.94 -7.16
C ASP A 210 -7.75 -14.82 -8.36
N GLY A 211 -6.52 -14.67 -8.88
CA GLY A 211 -6.07 -15.47 -10.03
C GLY A 211 -6.12 -16.98 -9.82
N GLY A 212 -5.78 -17.45 -8.62
CA GLY A 212 -5.83 -18.88 -8.28
C GLY A 212 -7.26 -19.40 -8.10
N GLY A 213 -8.12 -18.61 -7.46
CA GLY A 213 -9.53 -18.89 -7.28
C GLY A 213 -10.28 -18.91 -8.62
N TRP A 214 -9.93 -18.05 -9.56
CA TRP A 214 -10.53 -18.00 -10.89
C TRP A 214 -10.18 -19.20 -11.75
N ALA A 215 -8.94 -19.69 -11.66
CA ALA A 215 -8.55 -20.93 -12.34
C ALA A 215 -9.38 -22.13 -11.83
N LYS A 216 -9.67 -22.17 -10.52
CA LYS A 216 -10.55 -23.19 -9.94
C LYS A 216 -12.01 -22.98 -10.36
N PHE A 217 -12.48 -21.74 -10.35
CA PHE A 217 -13.83 -21.36 -10.80
C PHE A 217 -14.10 -21.83 -12.23
N LYS A 218 -13.18 -21.52 -13.17
CA LYS A 218 -13.30 -21.93 -14.57
C LYS A 218 -13.26 -23.44 -14.80
N ARG A 219 -12.73 -24.20 -13.84
CA ARG A 219 -12.67 -25.67 -13.91
C ARG A 219 -13.99 -26.31 -13.48
N VAL A 220 -14.67 -25.73 -12.49
CA VAL A 220 -15.97 -26.21 -12.00
C VAL A 220 -17.14 -25.67 -12.82
N SER A 221 -16.89 -24.66 -13.66
CA SER A 221 -17.85 -24.06 -14.60
C SER A 221 -17.76 -24.67 -16.01
N LYS A 222 -17.24 -25.89 -16.17
CA LYS A 222 -17.24 -26.64 -17.43
C LYS A 222 -17.88 -28.00 -17.17
#